data_AF-A0A6L3C4P9-F1
#
_entry.id   AF-A0A6L3C4P9-F1
#
_cell.length_a   1.000
_cell.length_b   1.000
_cell.length_c   1.000
_cell.angle_alpha   90.00
_cell.angle_beta   90.00
_cell.angle_gamma   90.00
#
_symmetry.space_group_name_H-M   'P 1'
#
loop_
_entity.id
_entity.type
_entity.pdbx_description
1 polymer ?
#
loop_
_entity_poly.entity_id
_entity_poly.type
_entity_poly.pdbx_seq_one_letter_code
_entity_poly.pdbx_strand_id
1 'polypeptide(L)'
;MGSTVPFTLTRKDRQEACDPRPSMEERYSSKDDYLDRVEGVAQDLVSDGYLLDEDVLKVVQMADERFSLIESHAKQAKPARD
;
A
#
# COMPACT_ATOMS: atom_id res chain seq x y z
N MET A 1 5.00 -19.63 7.63
CA MET A 1 5.23 -18.90 6.36
C MET A 1 3.91 -18.28 5.95
N GLY A 2 3.88 -16.97 5.69
CA GLY A 2 2.69 -16.25 5.19
C GLY A 2 2.92 -15.77 3.77
N SER A 3 1.84 -15.55 3.02
CA SER A 3 1.86 -14.94 1.69
C SER A 3 1.22 -13.55 1.72
N THR A 4 1.71 -12.66 0.86
CA THR A 4 1.14 -11.32 0.63
C THR A 4 0.62 -11.27 -0.80
N VAL A 5 -0.66 -10.95 -0.97
CA VAL A 5 -1.27 -10.71 -2.29
C VAL A 5 -1.46 -9.21 -2.47
N PRO A 6 -0.60 -8.53 -3.26
CA PRO A 6 -0.70 -7.09 -3.44
C PRO A 6 -2.00 -6.70 -4.16
N PHE A 7 -2.45 -5.46 -3.95
CA PHE A 7 -3.47 -4.87 -4.83
C PHE A 7 -2.84 -4.50 -6.17
N THR A 8 -3.64 -4.50 -7.23
CA THR A 8 -3.22 -3.96 -8.52
C THR A 8 -2.95 -2.46 -8.41
N LEU A 9 -1.89 -1.97 -9.04
CA LEU A 9 -1.54 -0.55 -8.97
C LEU A 9 -2.57 0.32 -9.69
N THR A 10 -2.94 -0.06 -10.91
CA THR A 10 -3.85 0.70 -11.76
C THR A 10 -5.21 0.03 -11.95
N ARG A 11 -6.25 0.80 -12.28
CA ARG A 11 -7.59 0.33 -12.66
C ARG A 11 -7.54 -0.56 -13.89
N LYS A 12 -6.64 -0.26 -14.84
CA LYS A 12 -6.43 -1.11 -16.01
C LYS A 12 -5.94 -2.49 -15.59
N ASP A 13 -4.90 -2.55 -14.76
CA ASP A 13 -4.33 -3.82 -14.28
C ASP A 13 -5.39 -4.60 -13.46
N ARG A 14 -6.22 -3.90 -12.67
CA ARG A 14 -7.37 -4.49 -11.96
C ARG A 14 -8.35 -5.18 -12.91
N GLN A 15 -8.73 -4.51 -13.99
CA GLN A 15 -9.67 -5.02 -14.97
C GLN A 15 -9.11 -6.23 -15.74
N GLU A 16 -7.83 -6.18 -16.12
CA GLU A 16 -7.15 -7.30 -16.80
C GLU A 16 -7.02 -8.52 -15.90
N ALA A 17 -6.79 -8.32 -14.60
CA ALA A 17 -6.71 -9.39 -13.60
C ALA A 17 -8.08 -9.85 -13.07
N CYS A 18 -9.19 -9.18 -13.46
CA CYS A 18 -10.52 -9.39 -12.90
C CYS A 18 -10.55 -9.31 -11.35
N ASP A 19 -9.72 -8.44 -10.75
CA ASP A 19 -9.67 -8.30 -9.28
C ASP A 19 -10.89 -7.48 -8.79
N PRO A 20 -11.72 -8.05 -7.90
CA PRO A 20 -12.89 -7.34 -7.37
C PRO A 20 -12.51 -6.17 -6.45
N ARG A 21 -11.29 -6.14 -5.92
CA ARG A 21 -10.83 -5.12 -4.98
C ARG A 21 -10.37 -3.87 -5.75
N PRO A 22 -10.75 -2.64 -5.34
CA PRO A 22 -10.24 -1.41 -5.96
C PRO A 22 -8.72 -1.38 -5.99
N SER A 23 -8.17 -0.84 -7.08
CA SER A 23 -6.73 -0.68 -7.27
C SER A 23 -6.16 0.35 -6.29
N MET A 24 -4.83 0.43 -6.20
CA MET A 24 -4.17 1.44 -5.37
C MET A 24 -4.51 2.86 -5.82
N GLU A 25 -4.51 3.15 -7.13
CA GLU A 25 -4.90 4.47 -7.67
C GLU A 25 -6.37 4.82 -7.42
N GLU A 26 -7.26 3.83 -7.28
CA GLU A 26 -8.66 4.05 -6.96
C GLU A 26 -8.89 4.27 -5.44
N ARG A 27 -7.93 3.87 -4.59
CA ARG A 27 -8.01 3.96 -3.13
C ARG A 27 -7.40 5.24 -2.57
N TYR A 28 -6.28 5.66 -3.16
CA TYR A 28 -5.48 6.76 -2.66
C TYR A 28 -5.16 7.73 -3.78
N SER A 29 -5.25 9.02 -3.50
CA SER A 29 -5.01 10.07 -4.49
C SER A 29 -3.52 10.21 -4.84
N SER A 30 -2.64 9.82 -3.90
CA SER A 30 -1.20 9.79 -4.05
C SER A 30 -0.57 8.82 -3.06
N LYS A 31 0.75 8.57 -3.20
CA LYS A 31 1.53 7.86 -2.18
C LYS A 31 1.48 8.59 -0.83
N ASP A 32 1.55 9.92 -0.85
CA ASP A 32 1.49 10.73 0.37
C ASP A 32 0.12 10.62 1.06
N ASP A 33 -1.00 10.63 0.31
CA ASP A 33 -2.35 10.39 0.89
C ASP A 33 -2.45 9.02 1.56
N TYR A 34 -1.75 8.00 1.04
CA TYR A 34 -1.66 6.71 1.71
C TYR A 34 -0.84 6.80 3.02
N LEU A 35 0.32 7.45 3.00
CA LEU A 35 1.20 7.56 4.17
C LEU A 35 0.58 8.43 5.27
N ASP A 36 -0.08 9.54 4.92
CA ASP A 36 -0.79 10.41 5.86
C ASP A 36 -1.90 9.63 6.59
N ARG A 37 -2.64 8.78 5.88
CA ARG A 37 -3.66 7.90 6.49
C ARG A 37 -3.05 6.85 7.40
N VAL A 38 -1.91 6.28 7.01
CA VAL A 38 -1.18 5.31 7.86
C VAL A 38 -0.71 5.98 9.14
N GLU A 39 -0.13 7.18 9.04
CA GLU A 39 0.32 7.95 10.19
C GLU A 39 -0.85 8.28 11.14
N GLY A 40 -1.98 8.78 10.60
CA GLY A 40 -3.16 9.08 11.39
C GLY A 40 -3.69 7.87 12.16
N VAL A 41 -3.81 6.71 11.50
CA VAL A 41 -4.24 5.47 12.18
C VAL A 41 -3.20 4.99 13.18
N ALA A 42 -1.90 5.15 12.92
CA ALA A 42 -0.86 4.80 13.87
C ALA A 42 -0.95 5.68 15.14
N GLN A 43 -1.23 6.98 14.99
CA GLN A 43 -1.46 7.90 16.12
C GLN A 43 -2.73 7.56 16.91
N ASP A 44 -3.81 7.15 16.23
CA ASP A 44 -5.02 6.64 16.89
C ASP A 44 -4.71 5.39 17.73
N LEU A 45 -3.93 4.46 17.19
CA LEU A 45 -3.49 3.26 17.90
C LEU A 45 -2.57 3.55 19.09
N VAL A 46 -1.77 4.62 19.04
CA VAL A 46 -1.01 5.10 20.20
C VAL A 46 -1.97 5.62 21.28
N SER A 47 -2.96 6.41 20.88
CA SER A 47 -3.98 6.95 21.79
C SER A 47 -4.78 5.85 22.48
N ASP A 48 -5.07 4.76 21.76
CA ASP A 48 -5.74 3.57 22.28
C ASP A 48 -4.82 2.64 23.09
N GLY A 49 -3.52 2.92 23.16
CA GLY A 49 -2.53 2.14 23.89
C GLY A 49 -2.09 0.83 23.21
N TYR A 50 -2.33 0.69 21.90
CA TYR A 50 -1.90 -0.45 21.09
C TYR A 50 -0.50 -0.28 20.49
N LEU A 51 -0.02 0.96 20.34
CA LEU A 51 1.32 1.29 19.84
C LEU A 51 2.04 2.26 20.79
N LEU A 52 3.37 2.27 20.71
CA LEU A 52 4.20 3.31 21.34
C LEU A 52 4.38 4.49 20.39
N ASP A 53 4.55 5.71 20.92
CA ASP A 53 4.84 6.90 20.12
C ASP A 53 6.04 6.70 19.17
N GLU A 54 7.09 6.02 19.64
CA GLU A 54 8.30 5.75 18.86
C GLU A 54 8.08 4.77 17.69
N ASP A 55 6.98 4.02 17.70
CA ASP A 55 6.67 3.04 16.67
C ASP A 55 5.95 3.67 15.47
N VAL A 56 5.34 4.85 15.63
CA VAL A 56 4.64 5.55 14.54
C VAL A 56 5.56 5.73 13.33
N LEU A 57 6.77 6.25 13.55
CA LEU A 57 7.76 6.44 12.48
C LEU A 57 8.15 5.13 11.80
N LYS A 58 8.32 4.04 12.57
CA LYS A 58 8.67 2.73 12.03
C LYS A 58 7.53 2.18 11.17
N VAL A 59 6.28 2.34 11.60
CA VAL A 59 5.09 1.90 10.86
C VAL A 59 4.96 2.65 9.54
N VAL A 60 5.16 3.98 9.53
CA VAL A 60 5.11 4.78 8.30
C VAL A 60 6.22 4.38 7.33
N GLN A 61 7.45 4.15 7.81
CA GLN A 61 8.56 3.68 6.97
C GLN A 61 8.27 2.30 6.35
N MET A 62 7.75 1.36 7.14
CA MET A 62 7.38 0.04 6.63
C MET A 62 6.25 0.11 5.59
N ALA A 63 5.31 1.05 5.75
CA ALA A 63 4.25 1.29 4.77
C ALA A 63 4.82 1.87 3.47
N ASP A 64 5.77 2.81 3.55
CA ASP A 64 6.47 3.38 2.40
C ASP A 64 7.20 2.31 1.58
N GLU A 65 7.95 1.44 2.25
CA GLU A 65 8.68 0.33 1.62
C GLU A 65 7.74 -0.64 0.93
N ARG A 66 6.62 -0.99 1.58
CA ARG A 66 5.60 -1.88 1.00
C ARG A 66 4.93 -1.26 -0.22
N PHE A 67 4.59 0.02 -0.17
CA PHE A 67 4.02 0.73 -1.32
C PHE A 67 5.01 0.73 -2.49
N SER A 68 6.27 1.07 -2.22
CA SER A 68 7.33 1.09 -3.23
C SER A 68 7.58 -0.30 -3.84
N LEU A 69 7.48 -1.37 -3.05
CA LEU A 69 7.55 -2.75 -3.54
C LEU A 69 6.39 -3.06 -4.51
N ILE A 70 5.16 -2.66 -4.18
CA ILE A 70 4.00 -2.83 -5.06
C ILE A 70 4.19 -2.07 -6.38
N GLU A 71 4.68 -0.83 -6.33
CA GLU A 71 4.99 -0.07 -7.54
C GLU A 71 6.04 -0.76 -8.40
N SER A 72 7.10 -1.29 -7.78
CA SER A 72 8.16 -2.01 -8.50
C SER A 72 7.63 -3.29 -9.16
N HIS A 73 6.71 -4.00 -8.50
CA HIS A 73 6.12 -5.23 -9.01
C HIS A 73 5.17 -4.95 -10.18
N ALA A 74 4.39 -3.88 -10.11
CA ALA A 74 3.54 -3.43 -11.21
C ALA A 74 4.36 -3.01 -12.45
N LYS A 75 5.55 -2.39 -12.25
CA LYS A 75 6.48 -2.10 -13.35
C LYS A 75 7.06 -3.39 -13.97
N GLN A 76 7.35 -4.40 -13.15
CA GLN A 76 7.86 -5.70 -13.58
C GLN A 76 6.81 -6.65 -14.17
N ALA A 77 5.52 -6.41 -13.92
CA ALA A 77 4.43 -7.14 -14.57
C ALA A 77 4.18 -6.68 -16.01
N LYS A 78 4.77 -5.54 -16.43
CA LYS A 78 4.61 -4.93 -17.77
C LYS A 78 5.66 -5.25 -18.87
N PRO A 79 6.72 -6.08 -18.70
CA PRO A 79 7.54 -6.53 -19.82
C PRO A 79 7.19 -7.98 -20.18
N ALA A 80 6.15 -8.17 -20.99
CA ALA A 80 5.97 -9.33 -21.88
C ALA A 80 4.61 -9.24 -22.60
N ARG A 81 4.47 -8.30 -23.53
CA ARG A 81 3.63 -8.50 -24.71
C ARG A 81 4.42 -7.96 -25.90
N ASP A 82 4.97 -8.89 -26.67
CA ASP A 82 5.46 -8.69 -28.03
C ASP A 82 4.35 -8.14 -28.94
#